data_AF-A0A1X7A097-F1
#
_entry.id   AF-A0A1X7A097-F1
#
_cell.length_a   1.000
_cell.length_b   1.000
_cell.length_c   1.000
_cell.angle_alpha   90.00
_cell.angle_beta   90.00
_cell.angle_gamma   90.00
#
_symmetry.space_group_name_H-M   'P 1'
#
loop_
_entity.id
_entity.type
_entity.pdbx_description
1 polymer ?
#
loop_
_entity_poly.entity_id
_entity_poly.type
_entity_poly.pdbx_seq_one_letter_code
_entity_poly.pdbx_strand_id
1 'polypeptide(L)'
;MLALGYECLTRRSELVALRSEDLLWREDRTLRVMIRRGKADQFGQGRIAFTSSRSRELVDAWLAWRGPDYEYLFCPIYHGRAIPRPLSCTSIKRLIKDAARAAGLDPSVVADFSGHSMRVGAAQDLLRAGKDTASIMRAGGWKSVNVLARYLEQAEHNVWHE
;
A
#
# COMPACT_ATOMS: atom_id res chain seq x y z
N MET A 1 4.65 -6.97 -1.58
CA MET A 1 3.34 -6.53 -1.02
C MET A 1 3.45 -5.26 -0.18
N LEU A 2 4.20 -5.25 0.93
CA LEU A 2 4.25 -4.10 1.85
C LEU A 2 4.64 -2.78 1.17
N ALA A 3 5.70 -2.80 0.36
CA ALA A 3 6.16 -1.63 -0.39
C ALA A 3 5.04 -1.03 -1.27
N LEU A 4 4.37 -1.87 -2.07
CA LEU A 4 3.23 -1.45 -2.88
C LEU A 4 2.06 -0.92 -2.04
N GLY A 5 1.78 -1.58 -0.91
CA GLY A 5 0.70 -1.17 -0.01
C GLY A 5 0.93 0.21 0.60
N TYR A 6 2.17 0.49 0.99
CA TYR A 6 2.64 1.75 1.57
C TYR A 6 2.67 2.87 0.51
N GLU A 7 3.40 2.70 -0.60
CA GLU A 7 3.57 3.75 -1.61
C GLU A 7 2.27 4.10 -2.35
N CYS A 8 1.39 3.12 -2.55
CA CYS A 8 0.08 3.37 -3.15
C CYS A 8 -0.98 3.80 -2.12
N LEU A 9 -0.60 3.93 -0.84
CA LEU A 9 -1.49 4.26 0.29
C LEU A 9 -2.75 3.40 0.31
N THR A 10 -2.67 2.13 -0.07
CA THR A 10 -3.88 1.30 -0.27
C THR A 10 -4.57 0.98 1.05
N ARG A 11 -5.90 0.81 1.02
CA ARG A 11 -6.59 0.04 2.05
C ARG A 11 -6.26 -1.44 1.87
N ARG A 12 -6.31 -2.23 2.94
CA ARG A 12 -6.14 -3.70 2.86
C ARG A 12 -7.04 -4.36 1.81
N SER A 13 -8.27 -3.90 1.65
CA SER A 13 -9.23 -4.42 0.67
C SER A 13 -8.86 -4.05 -0.77
N GLU A 14 -8.27 -2.87 -0.98
CA GLU A 14 -7.76 -2.44 -2.29
C GLU A 14 -6.55 -3.29 -2.67
N LEU A 15 -5.62 -3.51 -1.72
CA LEU A 15 -4.40 -4.28 -1.93
C LEU A 15 -4.64 -5.74 -2.31
N VAL A 16 -5.60 -6.41 -1.65
CA VAL A 16 -5.95 -7.81 -1.98
C VAL A 16 -6.76 -7.94 -3.27
N ALA A 17 -7.36 -6.85 -3.76
CA ALA A 17 -8.14 -6.81 -4.98
C ALA A 17 -7.32 -6.43 -6.22
N LEU A 18 -6.06 -6.01 -6.06
CA LEU A 18 -5.17 -5.72 -7.18
C LEU A 18 -4.94 -6.96 -8.05
N ARG A 19 -4.99 -6.77 -9.35
CA ARG A 19 -4.65 -7.76 -10.37
C ARG A 19 -3.34 -7.40 -11.05
N SER A 20 -2.72 -8.36 -11.73
CA SER A 20 -1.49 -8.10 -12.50
C SER A 20 -1.74 -7.10 -13.63
N GLU A 21 -2.93 -7.13 -14.25
CA GLU A 21 -3.38 -6.18 -15.29
C GLU A 21 -3.56 -4.74 -14.78
N ASP A 22 -3.68 -4.55 -13.46
CA ASP A 22 -3.77 -3.20 -12.87
C ASP A 22 -2.41 -2.48 -12.85
N LEU A 23 -1.32 -3.18 -13.20
CA LEU A 23 0.04 -2.64 -13.23
C LEU A 23 0.44 -2.25 -14.66
N LEU A 24 0.98 -1.04 -14.81
CA LEU A 24 1.65 -0.59 -16.02
C LEU A 24 3.10 -0.23 -15.70
N TRP A 25 4.03 -0.92 -16.37
CA TRP A 25 5.46 -0.66 -16.30
C TRP A 25 5.78 0.60 -17.09
N ARG A 26 6.51 1.53 -16.47
CA ARG A 26 6.91 2.80 -17.08
C ARG A 26 8.38 2.80 -17.50
N GLU A 27 8.76 3.71 -18.39
CA GLU A 27 10.13 3.83 -18.89
C GLU A 27 11.11 4.27 -17.79
N ASP A 28 10.67 5.11 -16.85
CA ASP A 28 11.44 5.60 -15.71
C ASP A 28 11.65 4.57 -14.58
N ARG A 29 11.48 3.28 -14.89
CA ARG A 29 11.57 2.17 -13.94
C ARG A 29 10.55 2.24 -12.79
N THR A 30 9.49 3.04 -12.87
CA THR A 30 8.38 3.01 -11.90
C THR A 30 7.23 2.13 -12.36
N LEU A 31 6.26 1.89 -11.48
CA LEU A 31 4.94 1.35 -11.83
C LEU A 31 3.89 2.44 -11.74
N ARG A 32 2.94 2.42 -12.69
CA ARG A 32 1.62 3.04 -12.55
C ARG A 32 0.65 1.94 -12.15
N VAL A 33 -0.06 2.15 -11.04
CA VAL A 33 -0.97 1.17 -10.45
C VAL A 33 -2.39 1.72 -10.51
N MET A 34 -3.31 0.97 -11.12
CA MET A 34 -4.74 1.28 -11.12
C MET A 34 -5.42 0.65 -9.91
N ILE A 35 -5.97 1.48 -9.04
CA ILE A 35 -6.78 1.03 -7.91
C ILE A 35 -8.24 1.20 -8.32
N ARG A 36 -8.83 0.11 -8.82
CA ARG A 36 -10.10 0.10 -9.55
C ARG A 36 -11.30 0.61 -8.76
N ARG A 37 -11.38 0.32 -7.46
CA ARG A 37 -12.48 0.77 -6.60
C ARG A 37 -12.00 0.98 -5.17
N GLY A 38 -12.25 2.18 -4.65
CA GLY A 38 -12.05 2.50 -3.24
C GLY A 38 -13.35 2.44 -2.42
N LYS A 39 -13.24 2.38 -1.09
CA LYS A 39 -14.42 2.39 -0.19
C LYS A 39 -15.33 3.61 -0.39
N ALA A 40 -14.73 4.77 -0.66
CA ALA A 40 -15.44 6.04 -0.86
C ALA A 40 -15.74 6.33 -2.34
N ASP A 41 -15.51 5.35 -3.23
CA ASP A 41 -15.67 5.48 -4.66
C ASP A 41 -16.91 4.69 -5.12
N GLN A 42 -18.08 5.28 -4.86
CA GLN A 42 -19.38 4.67 -5.17
C GLN A 42 -19.55 4.41 -6.67
N PHE A 43 -18.94 5.26 -7.51
CA PHE A 43 -19.02 5.17 -8.97
C PHE A 43 -17.93 4.29 -9.60
N GLY A 44 -16.93 3.82 -8.83
CA GLY A 44 -15.86 2.98 -9.36
C GLY A 44 -14.92 3.69 -10.33
N GLN A 45 -14.71 5.00 -10.15
CA GLN A 45 -13.77 5.78 -10.98
C GLN A 45 -12.31 5.34 -10.76
N GLY A 46 -12.04 4.70 -9.62
CA GLY A 46 -10.72 4.28 -9.22
C GLY A 46 -9.76 5.45 -8.95
N ARG A 47 -8.49 5.13 -8.79
CA ARG A 47 -7.40 6.12 -8.74
C ARG A 47 -6.10 5.50 -9.24
N ILE A 48 -5.22 6.37 -9.73
CA ILE A 48 -3.87 6.00 -10.11
C ILE A 48 -2.93 6.26 -8.94
N ALA A 49 -2.05 5.31 -8.67
CA ALA A 49 -0.89 5.49 -7.81
C ALA A 49 0.39 5.23 -8.60
N PHE A 50 1.49 5.78 -8.12
CA PHE A 50 2.82 5.55 -8.67
C PHE A 50 3.72 4.98 -7.57
N THR A 51 4.72 4.21 -7.98
CA THR A 51 5.67 3.57 -7.07
C THR A 51 7.09 4.05 -7.33
N SER A 52 7.99 3.81 -6.40
CA SER A 52 9.44 3.89 -6.67
C SER A 52 9.90 2.76 -7.61
N SER A 53 11.13 2.90 -8.10
CA SER A 53 11.83 1.84 -8.82
C SER A 53 12.07 0.61 -7.94
N ARG A 54 12.32 0.82 -6.65
CA ARG A 54 12.49 -0.26 -5.68
C ARG A 54 11.23 -1.12 -5.56
N SER A 55 10.06 -0.50 -5.47
CA SER A 55 8.80 -1.23 -5.44
C SER A 55 8.55 -2.02 -6.72
N ARG A 56 8.91 -1.47 -7.89
CA ARG A 56 8.85 -2.21 -9.15
C ARG A 56 9.70 -3.46 -9.09
N GLU A 57 10.96 -3.35 -8.69
CA GLU A 57 11.89 -4.50 -8.61
C GLU A 57 11.35 -5.61 -7.69
N LEU A 58 10.75 -5.23 -6.56
CA LEU A 58 10.12 -6.18 -5.64
C LEU A 58 8.88 -6.85 -6.24
N VAL A 59 8.11 -6.12 -7.06
CA VAL A 59 6.96 -6.68 -7.79
C VAL A 59 7.43 -7.60 -8.91
N ASP A 60 8.47 -7.23 -9.66
CA ASP A 60 9.05 -8.06 -10.72
C ASP A 60 9.57 -9.38 -10.16
N ALA A 61 10.33 -9.35 -9.06
CA ALA A 61 10.81 -10.55 -8.37
C ALA A 61 9.66 -11.44 -7.88
N TRP A 62 8.60 -10.84 -7.35
CA TRP A 62 7.40 -11.56 -6.94
C TRP A 62 6.69 -12.23 -8.11
N LEU A 63 6.50 -11.53 -9.23
CA LEU A 63 5.84 -12.08 -10.41
C LEU A 63 6.66 -13.20 -11.04
N ALA A 64 7.99 -13.07 -11.08
CA ALA A 64 8.90 -14.12 -11.55
C ALA A 64 8.81 -15.39 -10.70
N TRP A 65 8.72 -15.25 -9.37
CA TRP A 65 8.58 -16.40 -8.47
C TRP A 65 7.18 -17.02 -8.51
N ARG A 66 6.12 -16.18 -8.52
CA ARG A 66 4.72 -16.61 -8.48
C ARG A 66 4.30 -17.29 -9.79
N GLY A 67 4.81 -16.81 -10.93
CA GLY A 67 4.37 -17.21 -12.26
C GLY A 67 3.17 -16.41 -12.80
N PRO A 68 2.78 -16.61 -14.06
CA PRO A 68 1.79 -15.77 -14.75
C PRO A 68 0.32 -16.18 -14.48
N ASP A 69 0.05 -17.42 -14.10
CA ASP A 69 -1.28 -18.05 -14.13
C ASP A 69 -2.21 -17.68 -12.96
N TYR A 70 -2.18 -16.43 -12.50
CA TYR A 70 -3.09 -15.96 -11.45
C TYR A 70 -3.63 -14.58 -11.73
N GLU A 71 -4.95 -14.47 -11.58
CA GLU A 71 -5.74 -13.24 -11.72
C GLU A 71 -5.29 -12.15 -10.75
N TYR A 72 -5.21 -12.47 -9.46
CA TYR A 72 -4.84 -11.52 -8.41
C TYR A 72 -3.33 -11.36 -8.34
N LEU A 73 -2.88 -10.10 -8.16
CA LEU A 73 -1.47 -9.77 -8.03
C LEU A 73 -0.85 -10.49 -6.85
N PHE A 74 -1.54 -10.54 -5.72
CA PHE A 74 -1.08 -11.25 -4.53
C PHE A 74 -2.03 -12.38 -4.17
N CYS A 75 -1.43 -13.51 -3.79
CA CYS A 75 -2.12 -14.74 -3.49
C CYS A 75 -1.52 -15.41 -2.24
N PRO A 76 -2.27 -16.30 -1.56
CA PRO A 76 -1.73 -17.10 -0.46
C PRO A 76 -0.56 -17.97 -0.93
N ILE A 77 0.39 -18.19 0.00
CA ILE A 77 1.48 -19.14 -0.17
C ILE A 77 1.24 -20.28 0.81
N TYR A 78 1.23 -21.51 0.32
CA TYR A 78 1.07 -22.73 1.11
C TYR A 78 2.14 -23.73 0.70
N HIS A 79 2.94 -24.22 1.68
CA HIS A 79 4.08 -25.11 1.45
C HIS A 79 5.01 -24.67 0.30
N GLY A 80 5.34 -23.38 0.28
CA GLY A 80 6.23 -22.80 -0.74
C GLY A 80 5.60 -22.64 -2.12
N ARG A 81 4.28 -22.80 -2.27
CA ARG A 81 3.56 -22.66 -3.55
C ARG A 81 2.49 -21.58 -3.49
N ALA A 82 2.39 -20.80 -4.55
CA ALA A 82 1.33 -19.82 -4.73
C ALA A 82 0.00 -20.49 -5.06
N ILE A 83 -1.09 -20.08 -4.40
CA ILE A 83 -2.43 -20.66 -4.54
C ILE A 83 -3.34 -19.71 -5.33
N PRO A 84 -4.06 -20.15 -6.39
CA PRO A 84 -4.86 -19.30 -7.29
C PRO A 84 -6.18 -18.82 -6.68
N ARG A 85 -6.08 -18.00 -5.64
CA ARG A 85 -7.20 -17.34 -4.97
C ARG A 85 -6.76 -16.01 -4.36
N PRO A 86 -7.68 -15.06 -4.10
CA PRO A 86 -7.32 -13.80 -3.46
C PRO A 86 -6.86 -14.02 -2.02
N LEU A 87 -5.98 -13.13 -1.55
CA LEU A 87 -5.65 -13.05 -0.13
C LEU A 87 -6.85 -12.52 0.68
N SER A 88 -6.99 -13.01 1.91
CA SER A 88 -7.93 -12.43 2.85
C SER A 88 -7.41 -11.09 3.37
N CYS A 89 -8.31 -10.12 3.59
CA CYS A 89 -7.99 -8.88 4.29
C CYS A 89 -7.40 -9.11 5.69
N THR A 90 -7.70 -10.24 6.34
CA THR A 90 -7.13 -10.60 7.64
C THR A 90 -5.64 -10.95 7.55
N SER A 91 -5.20 -11.50 6.42
CA SER A 91 -3.81 -11.86 6.17
C SER A 91 -2.89 -10.65 6.13
N ILE A 92 -3.39 -9.48 5.71
CA ILE A 92 -2.60 -8.24 5.64
C ILE A 92 -2.14 -7.79 7.03
N LYS A 93 -3.03 -7.80 8.03
CA LYS A 93 -2.65 -7.43 9.41
C LYS A 93 -1.56 -8.36 9.94
N ARG A 94 -1.71 -9.67 9.71
CA ARG A 94 -0.72 -10.66 10.13
C ARG A 94 0.63 -10.40 9.44
N LEU A 95 0.63 -10.20 8.13
CA LEU A 95 1.83 -9.94 7.34
C LEU A 95 2.58 -8.68 7.81
N ILE A 96 1.88 -7.58 8.11
CA ILE A 96 2.51 -6.38 8.67
C ILE A 96 3.18 -6.69 10.01
N LYS A 97 2.50 -7.40 10.91
CA LYS A 97 3.06 -7.76 12.21
C LYS A 97 4.24 -8.72 12.09
N ASP A 98 4.17 -9.69 11.20
CA ASP A 98 5.26 -10.64 10.96
C ASP A 98 6.50 -9.93 10.43
N ALA A 99 6.32 -8.98 9.49
CA ALA A 99 7.42 -8.14 9.01
C ALA A 99 7.98 -7.22 10.09
N ALA A 100 7.13 -6.63 10.94
CA ALA A 100 7.57 -5.82 12.07
C ALA A 100 8.41 -6.63 13.08
N ARG A 101 8.02 -7.87 13.38
CA ARG A 101 8.82 -8.78 14.22
C ARG A 101 10.14 -9.15 13.54
N ALA A 102 10.12 -9.45 12.25
CA ALA A 102 11.32 -9.77 11.49
C ALA A 102 12.31 -8.58 11.43
N ALA A 103 11.79 -7.35 11.52
CA ALA A 103 12.59 -6.13 11.64
C ALA A 103 13.11 -5.86 13.07
N GLY A 104 12.83 -6.73 14.05
CA GLY A 104 13.30 -6.60 15.42
C GLY A 104 12.58 -5.54 16.26
N LEU A 105 11.38 -5.11 15.85
CA LEU A 105 10.59 -4.15 16.62
C LEU A 105 10.06 -4.77 17.92
N ASP A 106 9.96 -3.95 18.96
CA ASP A 106 9.46 -4.35 20.27
C ASP A 106 8.05 -4.98 20.18
N PRO A 107 7.75 -6.05 20.93
CA PRO A 107 6.44 -6.70 20.90
C PRO A 107 5.24 -5.77 21.17
N SER A 108 5.39 -4.75 22.00
CA SER A 108 4.33 -3.75 22.26
C SER A 108 4.05 -2.92 21.00
N VAL A 109 5.09 -2.46 20.31
CA VAL A 109 4.98 -1.74 19.03
C VAL A 109 4.37 -2.65 17.95
N VAL A 110 4.78 -3.92 17.89
CA VAL A 110 4.18 -4.94 17.00
C VAL A 110 2.68 -5.12 17.28
N ALA A 111 2.27 -5.05 18.56
CA ALA A 111 0.87 -5.21 18.96
C ALA A 111 -0.02 -4.10 18.37
N ASP A 112 0.51 -2.89 18.24
CA ASP A 112 -0.23 -1.71 17.75
C ASP A 112 -0.40 -1.67 16.23
N PHE A 113 0.41 -2.43 15.47
CA PHE A 113 0.23 -2.50 14.03
C PHE A 113 -1.14 -3.07 13.63
N SER A 114 -1.77 -2.40 12.66
CA SER A 114 -3.07 -2.74 12.11
C SER A 114 -3.01 -2.80 10.58
N GLY A 115 -4.11 -3.25 9.95
CA GLY A 115 -4.22 -3.23 8.49
C GLY A 115 -4.21 -1.83 7.86
N HIS A 116 -4.30 -0.76 8.67
CA HIS A 116 -4.21 0.63 8.20
C HIS A 116 -2.82 1.24 8.41
N SER A 117 -1.92 0.59 9.13
CA SER A 117 -0.63 1.19 9.53
C SER A 117 0.21 1.64 8.33
N MET A 118 0.26 0.88 7.24
CA MET A 118 0.96 1.30 6.02
C MET A 118 0.41 2.62 5.45
N ARG A 119 -0.93 2.75 5.42
CA ARG A 119 -1.61 3.92 4.88
C ARG A 119 -1.46 5.14 5.80
N VAL A 120 -1.46 4.95 7.11
CA VAL A 120 -1.20 6.01 8.10
C VAL A 120 0.24 6.48 7.98
N GLY A 121 1.22 5.58 8.06
CA GLY A 121 2.64 5.93 7.95
C GLY A 121 2.94 6.69 6.67
N ALA A 122 2.51 6.17 5.51
CA ALA A 122 2.74 6.83 4.23
C ALA A 122 2.12 8.24 4.15
N ALA A 123 0.92 8.44 4.71
CA ALA A 123 0.29 9.76 4.71
C ALA A 123 1.08 10.76 5.56
N GLN A 124 1.56 10.34 6.73
CA GLN A 124 2.35 11.20 7.60
C GLN A 124 3.72 11.49 7.01
N ASP A 125 4.38 10.50 6.41
CA ASP A 125 5.70 10.67 5.80
C ASP A 125 5.65 11.59 4.58
N LEU A 126 4.55 11.55 3.80
CA LEU A 126 4.33 12.52 2.73
C LEU A 126 4.16 13.95 3.27
N LEU A 127 3.46 14.13 4.39
CA LEU A 127 3.34 15.44 5.02
C LEU A 127 4.70 15.92 5.53
N ARG A 128 5.47 15.05 6.20
CA ARG A 128 6.82 15.36 6.67
C ARG A 128 7.76 15.75 5.53
N ALA A 129 7.59 15.14 4.37
CA ALA A 129 8.30 15.46 3.13
C ALA A 129 7.76 16.71 2.41
N GLY A 130 6.90 17.51 3.06
CA GLY A 130 6.40 18.79 2.55
C GLY A 130 5.35 18.65 1.44
N LYS A 131 4.74 17.47 1.25
CA LYS A 131 3.67 17.32 0.25
C LYS A 131 2.40 17.98 0.74
N ASP A 132 1.76 18.75 -0.13
CA ASP A 132 0.54 19.44 0.18
C ASP A 132 -0.64 18.46 0.38
N THR A 133 -1.64 18.92 1.12
CA THR A 133 -2.85 18.16 1.44
C THR A 133 -3.56 17.62 0.19
N ALA A 134 -3.65 18.39 -0.90
CA ALA A 134 -4.36 17.96 -2.11
C ALA A 134 -3.61 16.82 -2.81
N SER A 135 -2.27 16.88 -2.84
CA SER A 135 -1.41 15.80 -3.33
C SER A 135 -1.59 14.52 -2.51
N ILE A 136 -1.59 14.60 -1.18
CA ILE A 136 -1.80 13.44 -0.29
C ILE A 136 -3.22 12.87 -0.46
N MET A 137 -4.24 13.73 -0.54
CA MET A 137 -5.62 13.33 -0.79
C MET A 137 -5.77 12.58 -2.11
N ARG A 138 -5.16 13.07 -3.19
CA ARG A 138 -5.15 12.40 -4.50
C ARG A 138 -4.42 11.07 -4.43
N ALA A 139 -3.23 11.05 -3.81
CA ALA A 139 -2.40 9.87 -3.68
C ALA A 139 -3.10 8.74 -2.93
N GLY A 140 -3.81 9.01 -1.83
CA GLY A 140 -4.54 7.97 -1.11
C GLY A 140 -6.03 7.86 -1.43
N GLY A 141 -6.61 8.74 -2.22
CA GLY A 141 -8.05 8.73 -2.51
C GLY A 141 -8.92 9.10 -1.31
N TRP A 142 -8.49 10.07 -0.50
CA TRP A 142 -9.37 10.72 0.48
C TRP A 142 -10.25 11.75 -0.22
N LYS A 143 -11.56 11.73 0.04
CA LYS A 143 -12.53 12.68 -0.51
C LYS A 143 -12.80 13.88 0.41
N SER A 144 -12.33 13.81 1.65
CA SER A 144 -12.55 14.85 2.66
C SER A 144 -11.26 15.09 3.44
N VAL A 145 -10.94 16.39 3.62
CA VAL A 145 -9.81 16.85 4.44
C VAL A 145 -9.95 16.39 5.89
N ASN A 146 -11.16 16.45 6.45
CA ASN A 146 -11.42 16.02 7.83
C ASN A 146 -11.07 14.54 8.05
N VAL A 147 -11.31 13.69 7.05
CA VAL A 147 -10.92 12.27 7.15
C VAL A 147 -9.41 12.12 7.04
N LEU A 148 -8.73 12.87 6.18
CA LEU A 148 -7.28 12.85 6.07
C LEU A 148 -6.60 13.38 7.34
N ALA A 149 -7.11 14.44 7.96
CA ALA A 149 -6.55 15.05 9.17
C ALA A 149 -6.34 14.02 10.29
N ARG A 150 -7.26 13.06 10.43
CA ARG A 150 -7.14 11.93 11.39
C ARG A 150 -5.95 11.00 11.12
N TYR A 151 -5.51 10.86 9.87
CA TYR A 151 -4.31 10.09 9.52
C TYR A 151 -3.03 10.90 9.80
N LEU A 152 -3.12 12.23 9.77
CA LEU A 152 -2.01 13.16 9.93
C LEU A 152 -1.79 13.62 11.37
N GLU A 153 -2.67 13.25 12.31
CA GLU A 153 -2.68 13.73 13.70
C GLU A 153 -1.35 13.55 14.45
N GLN A 154 -0.60 12.50 14.13
CA GLN A 154 0.70 12.18 14.76
C GLN A 154 1.91 12.55 13.87
N ALA A 155 1.68 13.30 12.79
CA ALA A 155 2.74 13.74 11.91
C ALA A 155 3.48 14.94 12.52
N GLU A 156 4.61 14.67 13.17
CA GLU A 156 5.56 15.71 13.56
C GLU A 156 6.21 16.32 12.30
N HIS A 157 5.85 17.55 11.97
CA HIS A 157 6.41 18.32 10.85
C HIS A 157 6.80 19.71 11.35
N ASN A 158 8.10 20.01 11.30
CA ASN A 158 8.62 21.30 11.72
C ASN A 158 8.49 22.31 10.58
N VAL A 159 7.48 23.16 10.63
CA VAL A 159 7.19 24.17 9.60
C VAL A 159 8.21 25.31 9.54
N TRP A 160 9.20 25.32 10.44
CA TRP A 160 10.23 26.36 10.55
C TRP A 160 11.62 25.89 10.10
N HIS A 161 11.76 24.62 9.70
CA HIS A 161 13.00 24.06 9.16
C HIS A 161 12.80 23.65 7.70
N GLU A 162 13.56 24.27 6.80
CA GLU A 162 13.68 23.86 5.38
C GLU A 162 14.59 22.63 5.22
#